data_AF-A0A967HCG9-F1
#
_entry.id   AF-A0A967HCG9-F1
#
_cell.length_a   1.000
_cell.length_b   1.000
_cell.length_c   1.000
_cell.angle_alpha   90.00
_cell.angle_beta   90.00
_cell.angle_gamma   90.00
#
_symmetry.space_group_name_H-M   'P 1'
#
loop_
_entity.id
_entity.type
_entity.pdbx_description
1 polymer ?
#
loop_
_entity_poly.entity_id
_entity_poly.type
_entity_poly.pdbx_seq_one_letter_code
_entity_poly.pdbx_strand_id
1 'polypeptide(L)'
;VDIVERDDISVYLVAGVPKSFKRKLQKFVEKEAKEDGDVYMLDDELSEWVISRIRNEKRGGRDRTPASAALWRAYAALSAARYHLQHSPEEEGRVRELRNQVEEIWRELSPMFDEEEELEEEA
;
A
#
# COMPACT_ATOMS: atom_id res chain seq x y z
N VAL A 1 -16.07 -3.63 12.07
CA VAL A 1 -14.71 -3.93 11.55
C VAL A 1 -14.10 -4.81 12.61
N ASP A 2 -14.13 -6.13 12.40
CA ASP A 2 -13.57 -7.07 13.36
C ASP A 2 -12.07 -6.85 13.40
N ILE A 3 -11.61 -6.30 14.53
CA ILE A 3 -10.21 -6.27 14.90
C ILE A 3 -9.88 -7.71 15.27
N VAL A 4 -9.16 -8.40 14.39
CA VAL A 4 -8.64 -9.75 14.66
C VAL A 4 -7.70 -9.64 15.86
N GLU A 5 -8.15 -10.12 17.02
CA GLU A 5 -7.36 -10.20 18.25
C GLU A 5 -6.11 -11.06 18.00
N ARG A 6 -5.02 -10.65 18.64
CA ARG A 6 -3.71 -10.52 18.01
C ARG A 6 -2.72 -11.60 18.45
N ASP A 7 -3.18 -12.77 18.88
CA ASP A 7 -2.35 -13.67 19.68
C ASP A 7 -1.66 -14.82 18.92
N ASP A 8 -2.05 -15.17 17.69
CA ASP A 8 -1.46 -16.35 17.00
C ASP A 8 -1.04 -16.13 15.53
N ILE A 9 -0.89 -14.90 15.06
CA ILE A 9 -0.48 -14.63 13.66
C ILE A 9 1.04 -14.56 13.53
N SER A 10 1.64 -15.61 12.98
CA SER A 10 3.07 -15.66 12.61
C SER A 10 3.27 -15.36 11.12
N VAL A 11 3.96 -14.25 10.80
CA VAL A 11 4.29 -13.87 9.41
C VAL A 11 5.72 -14.29 9.07
N TYR A 12 5.87 -15.13 8.05
CA TYR A 12 7.17 -15.56 7.53
C TYR A 12 7.42 -14.94 6.14
N LEU A 13 8.47 -14.14 6.02
CA LEU A 13 8.90 -13.58 4.73
C LEU A 13 10.11 -14.35 4.20
N VAL A 14 9.97 -14.96 3.03
CA VAL A 14 11.05 -15.71 2.36
C VAL A 14 11.28 -15.16 0.96
N ALA A 15 12.40 -14.47 0.76
CA ALA A 15 12.78 -13.91 -0.54
C ALA A 15 13.50 -14.95 -1.43
N GLY A 16 13.41 -14.79 -2.76
CA GLY A 16 14.20 -15.57 -3.72
C GLY A 16 13.72 -17.00 -3.96
N VAL A 17 12.48 -17.32 -3.63
CA VAL A 17 11.94 -18.68 -3.77
C VAL A 17 11.44 -18.98 -5.20
N PRO A 18 11.77 -20.14 -5.79
CA PRO A 18 11.26 -20.53 -7.11
C PRO A 18 9.73 -20.59 -7.14
N LYS A 19 9.08 -20.36 -8.29
CA LYS A 19 7.61 -20.48 -8.43
C LYS A 19 7.05 -21.83 -7.93
N SER A 20 7.85 -22.91 -8.05
CA SER A 20 7.50 -24.24 -7.54
C SER A 20 7.46 -24.33 -6.01
N PHE A 21 8.11 -23.41 -5.29
CA PHE A 21 8.13 -23.34 -3.84
C PHE A 21 6.75 -22.97 -3.28
N LYS A 22 6.03 -22.03 -3.92
CA LYS A 22 4.66 -21.65 -3.51
C LYS A 22 3.75 -22.88 -3.41
N ARG A 23 3.72 -23.72 -4.45
CA ARG A 23 2.91 -24.94 -4.46
C ARG A 23 3.29 -25.93 -3.36
N LYS A 24 4.57 -26.01 -2.99
CA LYS A 24 5.04 -26.89 -1.91
C LYS A 24 4.69 -26.31 -0.54
N LEU A 25 4.87 -25.00 -0.37
CA LEU A 25 4.54 -24.29 0.85
C LEU A 25 3.04 -24.31 1.13
N GLN A 26 2.22 -24.07 0.11
CA GLN A 26 0.76 -24.13 0.23
C GLN A 26 0.29 -25.52 0.68
N LYS A 27 0.80 -26.59 0.06
CA LYS A 27 0.52 -27.97 0.50
C LYS A 27 1.02 -28.28 1.91
N PHE A 28 2.14 -27.68 2.31
CA PHE A 28 2.68 -27.85 3.65
C PHE A 28 1.82 -27.14 4.69
N VAL A 29 1.42 -25.90 4.41
CA VAL A 29 0.54 -25.10 5.28
C VAL A 29 -0.84 -25.75 5.37
N GLU A 30 -1.44 -26.19 4.27
CA GLU A 30 -2.73 -26.94 4.28
C GLU A 30 -2.65 -28.22 5.12
N LYS A 31 -1.47 -28.85 5.19
CA LYS A 31 -1.26 -30.10 5.95
C LYS A 31 -1.04 -29.87 7.44
N GLU A 32 -0.37 -28.79 7.80
CA GLU A 32 0.05 -28.52 9.19
C GLU A 32 -0.87 -27.51 9.90
N ALA A 33 -1.58 -26.65 9.16
CA ALA A 33 -2.57 -25.75 9.71
C ALA A 33 -3.80 -26.55 10.14
N LYS A 34 -4.13 -26.48 11.43
CA LYS A 34 -5.23 -27.25 12.02
C LYS A 34 -6.61 -26.68 11.71
N GLU A 35 -6.71 -25.39 11.39
CA GLU A 35 -8.00 -24.68 11.28
C GLU A 35 -8.10 -23.72 10.09
N ASP A 36 -7.10 -22.87 9.82
CA ASP A 36 -7.06 -22.07 8.59
C ASP A 36 -5.63 -21.58 8.34
N GLY A 37 -5.04 -21.97 7.22
CA GLY A 37 -3.67 -21.60 6.86
C GLY A 37 -3.61 -21.28 5.38
N ASP A 38 -3.40 -20.01 5.05
CA ASP A 38 -3.36 -19.53 3.68
C ASP A 38 -1.98 -18.96 3.32
N VAL A 39 -1.59 -19.11 2.06
CA VAL A 39 -0.30 -18.67 1.54
C VAL A 39 -0.52 -17.56 0.52
N TYR A 40 -0.35 -16.33 1.00
CA TYR A 40 -0.40 -15.15 0.14
C TYR A 40 0.96 -14.91 -0.53
N MET A 41 0.93 -14.79 -1.85
CA MET A 41 2.04 -14.21 -2.59
C MET A 41 1.83 -12.70 -2.60
N LEU A 42 2.77 -11.97 -2.01
CA LEU A 42 2.83 -10.53 -2.16
C LEU A 42 3.41 -10.21 -3.55
N ASP A 43 2.91 -9.16 -4.19
CA ASP A 43 3.60 -8.59 -5.34
C ASP A 43 4.90 -7.88 -4.90
N ASP A 44 5.71 -7.45 -5.86
CA ASP A 44 7.03 -6.86 -5.58
C ASP A 44 6.90 -5.56 -4.74
N GLU A 45 5.88 -4.73 -5.02
CA GLU A 45 5.64 -3.45 -4.33
C GLU A 45 5.23 -3.65 -2.87
N LEU A 46 4.35 -4.61 -2.61
CA LEU A 46 3.90 -4.99 -1.28
C LEU A 46 5.00 -5.72 -0.50
N SER A 47 5.82 -6.54 -1.18
CA SER A 47 6.98 -7.21 -0.58
C SER A 47 8.02 -6.20 -0.09
N GLU A 48 8.38 -5.23 -0.94
CA GLU A 48 9.31 -4.16 -0.57
C GLU A 48 8.78 -3.35 0.61
N TRP A 49 7.50 -3.01 0.60
CA TRP A 49 6.89 -2.27 1.71
C TRP A 49 6.93 -3.05 3.03
N VAL A 50 6.58 -4.34 3.03
CA VAL A 50 6.64 -5.18 4.24
C VAL A 50 8.07 -5.26 4.77
N ILE A 51 9.07 -5.43 3.89
CA ILE A 51 10.48 -5.46 4.28
C ILE A 51 10.88 -4.14 4.94
N SER A 52 10.59 -3.00 4.31
CA SER A 52 10.94 -1.68 4.85
C SER A 52 10.26 -1.44 6.21
N ARG A 53 9.01 -1.90 6.39
CA ARG A 53 8.32 -1.81 7.68
C ARG A 53 8.99 -2.64 8.77
N ILE A 54 9.39 -3.88 8.46
CA ILE A 54 10.11 -4.76 9.41
C ILE A 54 11.47 -4.16 9.79
N ARG A 55 12.14 -3.52 8.83
CA ARG A 55 13.45 -2.88 9.04
C ARG A 55 13.38 -1.48 9.65
N ASN A 56 12.17 -0.98 9.91
CA ASN A 56 11.93 0.38 10.37
C ASN A 56 12.57 1.47 9.47
N GLU A 57 12.57 1.22 8.15
CA GLU A 57 13.09 2.15 7.15
C GLU A 57 12.06 3.27 6.90
N LYS A 58 12.49 4.54 6.98
CA LYS A 58 11.64 5.69 6.62
C LYS A 58 11.40 5.70 5.10
N ARG A 59 10.13 5.79 4.68
CA ARG A 59 9.72 5.98 3.28
C ARG A 59 9.04 7.35 3.14
N GLY A 60 9.27 8.05 2.03
CA GLY A 60 8.61 9.34 1.78
C GLY A 60 7.09 9.19 1.67
N GLY A 61 6.33 10.24 2.00
CA GLY A 61 4.85 10.17 2.13
C GLY A 61 4.13 9.52 0.94
N ARG A 62 4.59 9.80 -0.28
CA ARG A 62 4.10 9.20 -1.54
C ARG A 62 4.24 7.69 -1.64
N ASP A 63 5.35 7.15 -1.13
CA ASP A 63 5.70 5.73 -1.25
C ASP A 63 5.61 5.03 0.14
N ARG A 64 4.95 5.67 1.11
CA ARG A 64 4.83 5.22 2.51
C ARG A 64 4.08 3.90 2.63
N THR A 65 3.07 3.70 1.78
CA THR A 65 2.33 2.44 1.62
C THR A 65 2.05 2.16 0.14
N PRO A 66 1.82 0.90 -0.27
CA PRO A 66 1.42 0.58 -1.64
C PRO A 66 0.14 1.30 -2.06
N ALA A 67 -0.80 1.48 -1.11
CA ALA A 67 -2.01 2.26 -1.33
C ALA A 67 -1.70 3.74 -1.62
N SER A 68 -0.81 4.36 -0.84
CA SER A 68 -0.34 5.74 -1.06
C SER A 68 0.29 5.90 -2.44
N ALA A 69 1.16 4.95 -2.84
CA ALA A 69 1.82 4.96 -4.14
C ALA A 69 0.84 4.78 -5.31
N ALA A 70 -0.17 3.91 -5.17
CA ALA A 70 -1.22 3.73 -6.16
C ALA A 70 -2.09 4.99 -6.32
N LEU A 71 -2.49 5.62 -5.20
CA LEU A 71 -3.29 6.84 -5.21
C LEU A 71 -2.52 8.02 -5.80
N TRP A 72 -1.23 8.16 -5.50
CA TRP A 72 -0.37 9.14 -6.15
C TRP A 72 -0.32 8.94 -7.67
N ARG A 73 -0.12 7.70 -8.14
CA ARG A 73 -0.09 7.39 -9.58
C ARG A 73 -1.40 7.78 -10.26
N ALA A 74 -2.53 7.49 -9.63
CA ALA A 74 -3.85 7.90 -10.13
C ALA A 74 -3.98 9.43 -10.18
N TYR A 75 -3.59 10.13 -9.10
CA TYR A 75 -3.58 11.59 -9.05
C TYR A 75 -2.72 12.21 -10.16
N ALA A 76 -1.52 11.69 -10.37
CA ALA A 76 -0.58 12.15 -11.39
C ALA A 76 -1.12 11.92 -12.80
N ALA A 77 -1.71 10.75 -13.06
CA ALA A 77 -2.32 10.42 -14.34
C ALA A 77 -3.52 11.33 -14.66
N LEU A 78 -4.41 11.58 -13.69
CA LEU A 78 -5.54 12.49 -13.86
C LEU A 78 -5.07 13.93 -14.06
N SER A 79 -4.02 14.35 -13.35
CA SER A 79 -3.41 15.67 -13.54
C SER A 79 -2.81 15.83 -14.95
N ALA A 80 -2.16 14.79 -15.47
CA ALA A 80 -1.67 14.76 -16.85
C ALA A 80 -2.80 14.80 -17.88
N ALA A 81 -3.86 14.01 -17.68
CA ALA A 81 -5.02 13.97 -18.57
C ALA A 81 -5.67 15.34 -18.76
N ARG A 82 -5.73 16.16 -17.70
CA ARG A 82 -6.27 17.54 -17.77
C ARG A 82 -5.54 18.43 -18.79
N TYR A 83 -4.23 18.25 -18.99
CA TYR A 83 -3.50 19.00 -20.02
C TYR A 83 -3.95 18.67 -21.44
N HIS A 84 -4.43 17.45 -21.68
CA HIS A 84 -4.90 17.02 -22.99
C HIS A 84 -6.39 17.32 -23.23
N LEU A 85 -7.15 17.60 -22.17
CA LEU A 85 -8.59 17.90 -22.22
C LEU A 85 -8.92 19.40 -22.25
N GLN A 86 -7.92 20.26 -22.47
CA GLN A 86 -8.10 21.72 -22.46
C GLN A 86 -9.16 22.23 -23.46
N HIS A 87 -9.42 21.47 -24.52
CA HIS A 87 -10.42 21.81 -25.54
C HIS A 87 -11.83 21.24 -25.26
N SER A 88 -12.01 20.55 -24.14
CA SER A 88 -13.28 19.94 -23.73
C SER A 88 -13.56 20.27 -22.26
N PRO A 89 -14.13 21.46 -21.98
CA PRO A 89 -14.31 21.95 -20.60
C PRO A 89 -15.15 21.03 -19.70
N GLU A 90 -16.15 20.35 -20.28
CA GLU A 90 -16.99 19.40 -19.55
C GLU A 90 -16.18 18.17 -19.10
N GLU A 91 -15.43 17.55 -20.01
CA GLU A 91 -14.57 16.40 -19.70
C GLU A 91 -13.41 16.78 -18.78
N GLU A 92 -12.82 17.96 -18.95
CA GLU A 92 -11.80 18.47 -18.02
C GLU A 92 -12.37 18.65 -16.61
N GLY A 93 -13.60 19.17 -16.49
CA GLY A 93 -14.30 19.32 -15.22
C GLY A 93 -14.50 17.97 -14.52
N ARG A 94 -14.96 16.95 -15.25
CA ARG A 94 -15.15 15.58 -14.73
C ARG A 94 -13.83 14.97 -14.25
N VAL A 95 -12.76 15.10 -15.02
CA VAL A 95 -11.44 14.58 -14.65
C VAL A 95 -10.87 15.33 -13.44
N ARG A 96 -11.11 16.65 -13.34
CA ARG A 96 -10.72 17.46 -12.18
C ARG A 96 -11.41 16.99 -10.90
N GLU A 97 -12.70 16.68 -10.97
CA GLU A 97 -13.46 16.20 -9.82
C GLU A 97 -12.98 14.82 -9.36
N LEU A 98 -12.78 13.88 -10.29
CA LEU A 98 -12.18 12.58 -9.97
C LEU A 98 -10.80 12.71 -9.32
N ARG A 99 -9.97 13.63 -9.82
CA ARG A 99 -8.65 13.90 -9.23
C ARG A 99 -8.78 14.39 -7.79
N ASN A 100 -9.73 15.27 -7.51
CA ASN A 100 -9.95 15.78 -6.15
C ASN A 100 -10.36 14.67 -5.19
N GLN A 101 -11.25 13.77 -5.61
CA GLN A 101 -11.66 12.61 -4.80
C GLN A 101 -10.47 11.69 -4.49
N VAL A 102 -9.61 11.42 -5.49
CA VAL A 102 -8.39 10.62 -5.29
C VAL A 102 -7.44 11.34 -4.32
N GLU A 103 -7.28 12.65 -4.44
CA GLU A 103 -6.44 13.45 -3.54
C GLU A 103 -6.95 13.41 -2.09
N GLU A 104 -8.26 13.51 -1.89
CA GLU A 104 -8.89 13.45 -0.56
C GLU A 104 -8.66 12.09 0.10
N ILE A 105 -8.95 10.99 -0.60
CA ILE A 105 -8.68 9.62 -0.12
C ILE A 105 -7.19 9.44 0.21
N TRP A 106 -6.32 9.99 -0.64
CA TRP A 106 -4.89 9.89 -0.43
C TRP A 106 -4.41 10.66 0.81
N ARG A 107 -4.98 11.84 1.08
CA ARG A 107 -4.70 12.62 2.30
C ARG A 107 -5.19 11.93 3.57
N GLU A 108 -6.31 11.21 3.50
CA GLU A 108 -6.83 10.44 4.64
C GLU A 108 -5.99 9.20 4.95
N LEU A 109 -5.51 8.50 3.91
CA LEU A 109 -4.75 7.25 4.04
C LEU A 109 -3.25 7.46 4.24
N SER A 110 -2.71 8.55 3.72
CA SER A 110 -1.36 8.99 4.00
C SER A 110 -1.44 9.93 5.20
N PRO A 111 -1.13 9.49 6.43
CA PRO A 111 -0.92 10.42 7.53
C PRO A 111 0.21 11.34 7.11
N MET A 112 -0.15 12.54 6.63
CA MET A 112 0.76 13.65 6.57
C MET A 112 1.07 13.94 8.02
N PHE A 113 2.36 13.80 8.34
CA PHE A 113 2.95 13.97 9.66
C PHE A 113 2.66 12.79 10.60
N ASP A 114 3.72 12.09 11.01
CA ASP A 114 3.72 11.58 12.38
C ASP A 114 3.52 12.82 13.26
N GLU A 115 2.41 12.92 13.99
CA GLU A 115 2.13 14.00 14.95
C GLU A 115 3.14 14.04 16.13
N GLU A 116 4.25 13.28 16.06
CA GLU A 116 5.22 13.13 17.14
C GLU A 116 6.62 13.71 16.83
N GLU A 117 7.02 13.97 15.57
CA GLU A 117 8.41 14.46 15.29
C GLU A 117 8.58 16.00 15.25
N GLU A 118 7.52 16.81 15.28
CA GLU A 118 7.66 18.29 15.40
C GLU A 118 7.84 18.80 16.84
N LEU A 119 7.73 17.93 17.86
CA LEU A 119 7.85 18.32 19.28
C LEU A 119 9.26 18.15 19.89
N GLU A 120 10.20 17.50 19.19
CA GLU A 120 11.56 17.27 19.72
C GLU A 120 12.62 18.25 19.19
N GLU A 121 12.34 19.05 18.16
CA GLU A 121 13.28 20.08 17.67
C GLU A 121 13.16 21.44 18.39
N GLU A 122 12.20 21.61 19.32
CA GLU A 122 12.02 22.83 20.13
C GLU A 122 12.21 22.62 21.65
N ALA A 123 12.80 21.51 22.11
CA ALA A 123 13.06 21.25 23.54
C ALA A 123 14.55 21.39 23.95
#